data_AF-A0A060HSB2-F1
#
_entry.id   AF-A0A060HSB2-F1
#
_cell.length_a   1.000
_cell.length_b   1.000
_cell.length_c   1.000
_cell.angle_alpha   90.00
_cell.angle_beta   90.00
_cell.angle_gamma   90.00
#
_symmetry.space_group_name_H-M   'P 1'
#
loop_
_entity.id
_entity.type
_entity.pdbx_description
1 polymer ?
#
loop_
_entity_poly.entity_id
_entity_poly.type
_entity_poly.pdbx_seq_one_letter_code
_entity_poly.pdbx_strand_id
1 'polypeptide(L)'
;MREQLFLQERKGRLVEYWKERLGIDDYAVITERISLFQVSDDYCRVGNSFVGVCADHDEKVACIYHTRRLREDDIVHELLHVRHPSWTEDEVNRAAAELLLKTRQG
;
A
#
# COMPACT_ATOMS: atom_id res chain seq x y z
N MET A 1 24.15 1.49 1.47
CA MET A 1 23.67 2.61 0.64
C MET A 1 23.09 2.15 -0.71
N ARG A 2 23.76 1.28 -1.49
CA ARG A 2 23.25 0.80 -2.79
C ARG A 2 21.97 -0.06 -2.73
N GLU A 3 21.82 -0.88 -1.69
CA GLU A 3 20.65 -1.75 -1.52
C GLU A 3 19.36 -0.97 -1.25
N GLN A 4 19.42 0.08 -0.41
CA GLN A 4 18.26 0.90 -0.07
C GLN A 4 17.71 1.66 -1.29
N LEU A 5 18.58 2.20 -2.14
CA LEU A 5 18.20 2.86 -3.40
C LEU A 5 17.52 1.88 -4.37
N PHE A 6 18.10 0.69 -4.55
CA PHE A 6 17.54 -0.34 -5.42
C PHE A 6 16.16 -0.83 -4.95
N LEU A 7 15.98 -0.98 -3.64
CA LEU A 7 14.69 -1.36 -3.06
C LEU A 7 13.63 -0.26 -3.22
N GLN A 8 14.03 1.01 -3.11
CA GLN A 8 13.15 2.15 -3.31
C GLN A 8 12.69 2.24 -4.77
N GLU A 9 13.58 2.04 -5.73
CA GLU A 9 13.23 2.00 -7.16
C GLU A 9 12.32 0.83 -7.52
N ARG A 10 12.56 -0.37 -6.96
CA ARG A 10 11.69 -1.52 -7.17
C ARG A 10 10.29 -1.31 -6.62
N LYS A 11 10.18 -0.70 -5.43
CA LYS A 11 8.90 -0.33 -4.83
C LYS A 11 8.15 0.66 -5.71
N GLY A 12 8.82 1.73 -6.16
CA GLY A 12 8.20 2.72 -7.06
C GLY A 12 7.63 2.08 -8.33
N ARG A 13 8.39 1.18 -8.97
CA ARG A 13 7.91 0.43 -10.14
C ARG A 13 6.68 -0.44 -9.87
N LEU A 14 6.62 -1.09 -8.70
CA LEU A 14 5.45 -1.91 -8.32
C LEU A 14 4.22 -1.05 -8.07
N VAL A 15 4.39 0.11 -7.41
CA VAL A 15 3.28 1.05 -7.17
C VAL A 15 2.71 1.53 -8.51
N GLU A 16 3.56 2.00 -9.43
CA GLU A 16 3.09 2.46 -10.75
C GLU A 16 2.41 1.34 -11.56
N TYR A 17 3.00 0.15 -11.59
CA TYR A 17 2.41 -1.01 -12.26
C TYR A 17 0.99 -1.31 -11.76
N TRP A 18 0.79 -1.32 -10.45
CA TRP A 18 -0.51 -1.63 -9.86
C TRP A 18 -1.49 -0.47 -9.94
N LYS A 19 -1.04 0.78 -9.90
CA LYS A 19 -1.91 1.95 -10.14
C LYS A 19 -2.56 1.89 -11.51
N GLU A 20 -1.76 1.67 -12.56
CA GLU A 20 -2.27 1.53 -13.93
C GLU A 20 -3.27 0.38 -14.03
N ARG A 21 -2.93 -0.77 -13.44
CA ARG A 21 -3.78 -1.97 -13.49
C ARG A 21 -5.10 -1.83 -12.73
N LEU A 22 -5.13 -1.03 -11.67
CA LEU A 22 -6.32 -0.76 -10.87
C LEU A 22 -7.12 0.47 -11.37
N GLY A 23 -6.59 1.21 -12.34
CA GLY A 23 -7.22 2.42 -12.89
C GLY A 23 -7.24 3.58 -11.91
N ILE A 24 -6.13 3.78 -11.18
CA ILE A 24 -5.86 4.93 -10.29
C ILE A 24 -4.55 5.61 -10.69
N ASP A 25 -4.20 5.58 -11.97
CA ASP A 25 -2.99 6.19 -12.53
C ASP A 25 -2.94 7.72 -12.33
N ASP A 26 -4.11 8.35 -12.17
CA ASP A 26 -4.26 9.77 -11.85
C ASP A 26 -3.99 10.12 -10.38
N TYR A 27 -3.82 9.13 -9.49
CA TYR A 27 -3.43 9.36 -8.11
C TYR A 27 -1.92 9.56 -7.95
N ALA A 28 -1.52 10.58 -7.20
CA ALA A 28 -0.17 10.69 -6.68
C ALA A 28 0.00 9.78 -5.45
N VAL A 29 0.59 8.59 -5.64
CA VAL A 29 0.83 7.65 -4.54
C VAL A 29 2.24 7.82 -3.98
N ILE A 30 2.31 8.20 -2.71
CA ILE A 30 3.54 8.35 -1.94
C ILE A 30 3.64 7.19 -0.96
N THR A 31 4.86 6.87 -0.56
CA THR A 31 5.10 5.85 0.47
C THR A 31 6.01 6.46 1.54
N GLU A 32 5.60 6.36 2.79
CA GLU A 32 6.31 6.97 3.91
C GLU A 32 6.64 5.91 4.96
N ARG A 33 7.93 5.84 5.32
CA ARG A 33 8.37 4.96 6.39
C ARG A 33 8.21 5.66 7.73
N ILE A 34 7.41 5.08 8.61
CA ILE A 34 7.18 5.59 9.97
C ILE A 34 7.83 4.67 11.02
N SER A 35 8.06 5.23 12.22
CA SER A 35 8.55 4.47 13.36
C SER A 35 7.46 3.58 13.96
N LEU A 36 7.82 2.39 14.45
CA LEU A 36 6.91 1.52 15.22
C LEU A 36 6.32 2.24 16.44
N PHE A 37 7.06 3.22 17.00
CA PHE A 37 6.61 4.01 18.15
C PHE A 37 5.60 5.12 17.79
N GLN A 38 5.35 5.37 16.50
CA GLN A 38 4.27 6.23 16.04
C GLN A 38 2.95 5.46 15.86
N VAL A 39 2.95 4.14 16.03
CA VAL A 39 1.79 3.28 15.85
C VAL A 39 1.35 2.76 17.22
N SER A 40 0.15 3.14 17.64
CA SER A 40 -0.52 2.63 18.83
C SER A 40 -1.70 1.71 18.48
N ASP A 41 -1.96 0.73 19.33
CA ASP A 41 -3.21 -0.04 19.29
C ASP A 41 -4.36 0.73 19.97
N ASP A 42 -5.55 0.11 20.00
CA ASP A 42 -6.76 0.65 20.66
C ASP A 42 -6.60 0.86 22.18
N TYR A 43 -5.54 0.32 22.78
CA TYR A 43 -5.19 0.44 24.19
C TYR A 43 -4.02 1.43 24.41
N CYS A 44 -3.70 2.25 23.41
CA CYS A 44 -2.60 3.21 23.42
C CYS A 44 -1.20 2.59 23.60
N ARG A 45 -1.02 1.29 23.33
CA ARG A 45 0.28 0.63 23.41
C ARG A 45 1.03 0.85 22.11
N VAL A 46 2.24 1.41 22.20
CA VAL A 46 3.10 1.69 21.05
C VAL A 46 4.00 0.51 20.67
N GLY A 47 4.61 0.56 19.49
CA GLY A 47 5.60 -0.43 19.04
C GLY A 47 5.05 -1.46 18.06
N ASN A 48 3.91 -1.17 17.41
CA ASN A 48 3.21 -2.11 16.55
C ASN A 48 3.68 -2.02 15.09
N SER A 49 3.67 -3.16 14.39
CA SER A 49 3.86 -3.18 12.94
C SER A 49 2.63 -2.61 12.25
N PHE A 50 2.85 -1.82 11.19
CA PHE A 50 1.77 -1.18 10.45
C PHE A 50 2.11 -1.09 8.98
N VAL A 51 1.09 -1.33 8.16
CA VAL A 51 0.96 -0.87 6.78
C VAL A 51 -0.48 -0.38 6.65
N GLY A 52 -0.67 0.79 6.04
CA GLY A 52 -1.99 1.36 5.81
C GLY A 52 -1.91 2.58 4.91
N VAL A 53 -3.03 2.93 4.28
CA VAL A 53 -3.14 4.09 3.39
C VAL A 53 -4.05 5.17 3.94
N CYS A 54 -3.66 6.43 3.72
CA CYS A 54 -4.55 7.58 3.82
C CYS A 54 -4.69 8.19 2.43
N ALA A 55 -5.91 8.36 1.95
CA ALA A 55 -6.22 8.91 0.64
C ALA A 55 -7.04 10.20 0.78
N ASP A 56 -6.58 11.23 0.09
CA ASP A 56 -7.36 12.42 -0.24
C ASP A 56 -7.91 12.24 -1.66
N HIS A 57 -9.20 11.96 -1.76
CA HIS A 57 -9.87 11.70 -3.03
C HIS A 57 -10.18 12.98 -3.82
N ASP A 58 -10.18 14.13 -3.18
CA ASP A 58 -10.41 15.42 -3.83
C ASP A 58 -9.14 15.88 -4.55
N GLU A 59 -7.99 15.78 -3.86
CA GLU A 59 -6.68 16.11 -4.42
C GLU A 59 -6.02 14.95 -5.18
N LYS A 60 -6.62 13.75 -5.13
CA LYS A 60 -6.10 12.50 -5.71
C LYS A 60 -4.69 12.18 -5.24
N VAL A 61 -4.45 12.28 -3.94
CA VAL A 61 -3.18 11.94 -3.31
C VAL A 61 -3.41 10.80 -2.33
N ALA A 62 -2.54 9.80 -2.34
CA ALA A 62 -2.58 8.71 -1.36
C ALA A 62 -1.19 8.50 -0.75
N CYS A 63 -1.11 8.34 0.57
CA CYS A 63 0.13 8.04 1.28
C CYS A 63 0.03 6.66 1.94
N ILE A 64 0.89 5.73 1.51
CA ILE A 64 1.06 4.42 2.15
C ILE A 64 2.08 4.56 3.27
N TYR A 65 1.62 4.53 4.51
CA TYR A 65 2.47 4.51 5.69
C TYR A 65 2.89 3.08 6.02
N HIS A 66 4.16 2.87 6.33
CA HIS A 66 4.67 1.54 6.63
C HIS A 66 5.82 1.55 7.65
N THR A 67 5.84 0.60 8.58
CA THR A 67 6.95 0.45 9.55
C THR A 67 7.99 -0.58 9.11
N ARG A 68 7.55 -1.55 8.31
CA ARG A 68 8.37 -2.62 7.72
C ARG A 68 8.60 -2.41 6.23
N ARG A 69 9.36 -3.31 5.60
CA ARG A 69 9.50 -3.34 4.15
C ARG A 69 8.15 -3.69 3.52
N LEU A 70 7.72 -2.88 2.54
CA LEU A 70 6.56 -3.16 1.71
C LEU A 70 6.85 -4.33 0.77
N ARG A 71 5.94 -5.28 0.77
CA ARG A 71 5.83 -6.38 -0.17
C ARG A 71 4.79 -6.03 -1.23
N GLU A 72 4.74 -6.83 -2.29
CA GLU A 72 3.76 -6.61 -3.36
C GLU A 72 2.32 -6.75 -2.88
N ASP A 73 2.04 -7.73 -2.01
CA ASP A 73 0.71 -7.93 -1.43
C ASP A 73 0.25 -6.73 -0.60
N ASP A 74 1.16 -6.11 0.15
CA ASP A 74 0.87 -4.87 0.86
C ASP A 74 0.47 -3.74 -0.10
N ILE A 75 1.24 -3.54 -1.17
CA ILE A 75 0.98 -2.47 -2.15
C ILE A 75 -0.39 -2.69 -2.81
N VAL A 76 -0.70 -3.91 -3.24
CA VAL A 76 -1.99 -4.22 -3.87
C VAL A 76 -3.15 -3.99 -2.91
N HIS A 77 -3.01 -4.43 -1.65
CA HIS A 77 -4.03 -4.23 -0.62
C HIS A 77 -4.33 -2.75 -0.39
N GLU A 78 -3.28 -1.94 -0.18
CA GLU A 78 -3.44 -0.51 0.07
C GLU A 78 -3.96 0.26 -1.14
N LEU A 79 -3.55 -0.11 -2.37
CA LEU A 79 -4.07 0.54 -3.57
C LEU A 79 -5.53 0.18 -3.86
N LEU A 80 -6.00 -1.00 -3.43
CA LEU A 80 -7.42 -1.36 -3.52
C LEU A 80 -8.28 -0.51 -2.59
N HIS A 81 -7.78 -0.16 -1.40
CA HIS A 81 -8.43 0.82 -0.52
C HIS A 81 -8.58 2.19 -1.18
N VAL A 82 -7.57 2.65 -1.94
CA VAL A 82 -7.66 3.89 -2.74
C VAL A 82 -8.73 3.77 -3.83
N ARG A 83 -8.75 2.66 -4.56
CA ARG A 83 -9.69 2.45 -5.67
C ARG A 83 -11.14 2.28 -5.20
N HIS A 84 -11.33 1.67 -4.04
CA HIS A 84 -12.61 1.26 -3.48
C HIS A 84 -12.74 1.64 -2.00
N PRO A 85 -12.86 2.94 -1.66
CA PRO A 85 -12.84 3.41 -0.27
C PRO A 85 -14.02 2.92 0.59
N SER A 86 -15.07 2.38 -0.03
CA SER A 86 -16.22 1.81 0.67
C SER A 86 -16.15 0.30 0.88
N TRP A 87 -15.08 -0.36 0.42
CA TRP A 87 -14.92 -1.80 0.61
C TRP A 87 -14.53 -2.13 2.05
N THR A 88 -15.04 -3.27 2.51
CA THR A 88 -14.60 -3.90 3.75
C THR A 88 -13.22 -4.52 3.59
N GLU A 89 -12.49 -4.70 4.70
CA GLU A 89 -11.20 -5.42 4.69
C GLU A 89 -11.32 -6.80 4.05
N ASP A 90 -12.44 -7.51 4.26
CA ASP A 90 -12.67 -8.83 3.66
C ASP A 90 -12.81 -8.77 2.13
N GLU A 91 -13.44 -7.73 1.59
CA GLU A 91 -13.54 -7.51 0.14
C GLU A 91 -12.17 -7.19 -0.46
N VAL A 92 -11.41 -6.31 0.18
CA VAL A 92 -10.05 -5.95 -0.23
C VAL A 92 -9.13 -7.17 -0.20
N ASN A 93 -9.14 -7.94 0.89
CA ASN A 93 -8.35 -9.16 1.05
C ASN A 93 -8.63 -10.19 -0.06
N ARG A 94 -9.91 -10.42 -0.38
CA ARG A 94 -10.30 -11.34 -1.46
C ARG A 94 -9.81 -10.85 -2.82
N ALA A 95 -10.05 -9.58 -3.13
CA ALA A 95 -9.64 -8.99 -4.40
C ALA A 95 -8.10 -9.00 -4.58
N ALA A 96 -7.35 -8.66 -3.54
CA ALA A 96 -5.90 -8.69 -3.54
C ALA A 96 -5.38 -10.11 -3.83
N ALA A 97 -5.92 -11.12 -3.15
CA ALA A 97 -5.54 -12.52 -3.36
C ALA A 97 -5.81 -12.97 -4.81
N GLU A 98 -6.99 -12.65 -5.36
CA GLU A 98 -7.34 -13.00 -6.74
C GLU A 98 -6.41 -12.35 -7.78
N LEU A 99 -6.08 -11.06 -7.61
CA LEU A 99 -5.21 -10.32 -8.52
C LEU A 99 -3.78 -10.86 -8.52
N LEU A 100 -3.25 -11.17 -7.34
CA LEU A 100 -1.90 -11.73 -7.18
C LEU A 100 -1.80 -13.14 -7.77
N LEU A 101 -2.85 -13.97 -7.66
CA LEU A 101 -2.89 -15.29 -8.29
C LEU A 101 -2.89 -15.20 -9.82
N LYS A 102 -3.74 -14.32 -10.38
CA LYS A 102 -3.84 -14.12 -11.84
C LYS A 102 -2.52 -13.64 -12.45
N THR A 103 -1.77 -12.81 -11.74
CA THR A 103 -0.51 -12.22 -12.22
C THR A 103 0.66 -13.20 -12.18
N ARG A 104 0.59 -14.25 -11.35
CA ARG A 104 1.62 -15.30 -11.24
C ARG A 104 1.44 -16.46 -12.23
N GLN A 105 0.30 -16.49 -12.93
CA GLN A 105 -0.02 -17.53 -13.91
C GLN A 105 0.09 -17.04 -15.37
N GLY A 106 0.41 -15.77 -15.57
CA GLY A 106 0.60 -15.14 -16.89
C GLY A 106 2.06 -14.94 -17.26
#